data_AF-A0A421JIC1-F1
#
_entry.id   AF-A0A421JIC1-F1
#
_cell.length_a   1.000
_cell.length_b   1.000
_cell.length_c   1.000
_cell.angle_alpha   90.00
_cell.angle_beta   90.00
_cell.angle_gamma   90.00
#
_symmetry.space_group_name_H-M   'P 1'
#
loop_
_entity.id
_entity.type
_entity.pdbx_description
1 polymer ?
#
loop_
_entity_poly.entity_id
_entity_poly.type
_entity_poly.pdbx_seq_one_letter_code
_entity_poly.pdbx_strand_id
1 'polypeptide(L)'
;MSSFAKSIISSSRVVGLSTNPLNFIQIRTATKRVSSSRTNNKDSPGKRLGPKEGDGSFVKPGNIIMRQRGTKIHPGENARIGKDHTIYAVEPGFVRFYRDPFHPLRKYVGVALRRDLTLPKHHFDSRIRRFGYIELKDPEAANREENFRSRKEILHQPELERKLKEKEEFRKTTLSSFSQGIEEQSKLVLSAEELELASSRLLALFELSQTGQTWEAAQTQETFNQILSLKLQARRGEITQEEFVMCKQNYIELASKIDNELAVSCDGQICKYLNPEELLAKKEELKANMELLMKEKGTAKEYRTEVTSLINTPGVFNKEEQKELEIVFLPSELPYAVPGSVIPNVRPKDATKELHVQQIYDESRKRYSFIGRPRTVFE
;
A
#
# COMPACT_ATOMS: atom_id res chain seq x y z
N MET A 1 -40.32 9.38 -21.71
CA MET A 1 -41.33 10.37 -21.29
C MET A 1 -42.64 10.09 -22.04
N SER A 2 -43.78 10.46 -21.46
CA SER A 2 -45.18 10.34 -21.96
C SER A 2 -45.59 8.98 -22.57
N SER A 3 -46.41 8.11 -21.99
CA SER A 3 -47.61 8.21 -21.13
C SER A 3 -48.94 8.49 -21.88
N PHE A 4 -49.97 7.70 -21.50
CA PHE A 4 -51.42 7.98 -21.65
C PHE A 4 -52.01 8.10 -23.08
N ALA A 5 -53.31 7.86 -23.35
CA ALA A 5 -54.36 7.15 -22.59
C ALA A 5 -55.60 6.88 -23.47
N LYS A 6 -56.48 6.02 -22.92
CA LYS A 6 -57.96 6.06 -22.99
C LYS A 6 -58.71 5.71 -24.28
N SER A 7 -59.65 4.79 -24.03
CA SER A 7 -60.81 4.37 -24.82
C SER A 7 -62.06 5.22 -24.46
N ILE A 8 -63.21 4.82 -25.03
CA ILE A 8 -64.62 5.10 -24.66
C ILE A 8 -65.29 6.36 -25.26
N ILE A 9 -66.60 6.21 -25.56
CA ILE A 9 -67.66 7.18 -25.98
C ILE A 9 -67.81 7.31 -27.51
N SER A 10 -68.98 7.11 -28.16
CA SER A 10 -70.29 6.52 -27.73
C SER A 10 -71.18 6.08 -28.93
N SER A 11 -72.38 5.58 -28.61
CA SER A 11 -73.59 5.48 -29.47
C SER A 11 -74.15 6.88 -29.85
N SER A 12 -75.16 7.11 -30.72
CA SER A 12 -76.22 6.29 -31.35
C SER A 12 -76.87 7.02 -32.56
N ARG A 13 -77.55 6.29 -33.48
CA ARG A 13 -78.92 6.52 -34.03
C ARG A 13 -79.12 5.80 -35.38
N VAL A 14 -80.39 5.62 -35.78
CA VAL A 14 -80.84 4.55 -36.70
C VAL A 14 -81.82 5.09 -37.76
N VAL A 15 -81.90 4.34 -38.87
CA VAL A 15 -82.95 4.33 -39.93
C VAL A 15 -82.99 5.50 -40.92
N GLY A 16 -82.76 5.14 -42.19
CA GLY A 16 -83.39 5.73 -43.37
C GLY A 16 -83.48 4.67 -44.47
N LEU A 17 -84.69 4.17 -44.79
CA LEU A 17 -84.91 3.27 -45.93
C LEU A 17 -85.32 4.09 -47.16
N SER A 18 -84.63 3.91 -48.28
CA SER A 18 -85.21 4.11 -49.62
C SER A 18 -84.34 3.43 -50.69
N THR A 19 -84.75 2.22 -51.04
CA THR A 19 -84.86 1.66 -52.40
C THR A 19 -83.98 2.23 -53.53
N ASN A 20 -83.02 1.42 -53.99
CA ASN A 20 -82.68 1.30 -55.41
C ASN A 20 -82.29 -0.17 -55.70
N PRO A 21 -83.00 -0.90 -56.57
CA PRO A 21 -82.65 -2.27 -56.95
C PRO A 21 -81.49 -2.29 -57.96
N LEU A 22 -80.86 -3.46 -58.16
CA LEU A 22 -79.66 -3.72 -58.99
C LEU A 22 -78.28 -3.52 -58.35
N ASN A 23 -78.15 -3.73 -57.02
CA ASN A 23 -76.84 -4.08 -56.46
C ASN A 23 -76.65 -5.61 -56.44
N PHE A 24 -75.93 -6.10 -57.45
CA PHE A 24 -75.44 -7.48 -57.55
C PHE A 24 -74.81 -7.94 -56.23
N ILE A 25 -75.13 -9.16 -55.81
CA ILE A 25 -74.42 -9.83 -54.71
C ILE A 25 -72.98 -10.10 -55.18
N GLN A 26 -72.07 -9.16 -54.89
CA GLN A 26 -70.66 -9.31 -55.23
C GLN A 26 -70.03 -10.33 -54.28
N ILE A 27 -70.15 -11.62 -54.62
CA ILE A 27 -69.39 -12.70 -54.00
C ILE A 27 -67.91 -12.44 -54.29
N ARG A 28 -67.22 -11.75 -53.37
CA ARG A 28 -65.78 -11.58 -53.40
C ARG A 28 -65.11 -12.89 -53.02
N THR A 29 -65.07 -13.83 -53.96
CA THR A 29 -63.99 -14.81 -53.98
C THR A 29 -62.68 -14.03 -54.06
N ALA A 30 -61.73 -14.32 -53.16
CA ALA A 30 -60.44 -13.62 -53.12
C ALA A 30 -59.53 -14.09 -54.28
N THR A 31 -59.93 -13.80 -55.51
CA THR A 31 -59.25 -14.20 -56.75
C THR A 31 -58.06 -13.29 -57.07
N LYS A 32 -57.15 -13.13 -56.10
CA LYS A 32 -55.71 -12.90 -56.32
C LYS A 32 -54.92 -13.28 -55.06
N ARG A 33 -54.38 -14.51 -55.04
CA ARG A 33 -53.10 -14.81 -54.34
C ARG A 33 -51.95 -14.08 -55.07
N VAL A 34 -51.97 -12.75 -54.98
CA VAL A 34 -50.95 -11.82 -55.50
C VAL A 34 -50.64 -10.78 -54.43
N SER A 35 -50.43 -11.28 -53.21
CA SER A 35 -49.82 -10.57 -52.10
C SER A 35 -48.84 -11.55 -51.45
N SER A 36 -47.67 -11.04 -51.07
CA SER A 36 -46.42 -11.78 -50.81
C SER A 36 -45.73 -12.38 -52.05
N SER A 37 -44.40 -12.30 -52.02
CA SER A 37 -43.49 -12.82 -53.05
C SER A 37 -43.58 -14.34 -53.14
N ARG A 38 -43.98 -14.85 -54.31
CA ARG A 38 -44.12 -16.29 -54.58
C ARG A 38 -42.79 -16.98 -54.92
N THR A 39 -41.69 -16.22 -54.99
CA THR A 39 -40.34 -16.64 -55.37
C THR A 39 -39.33 -16.13 -54.36
N ASN A 40 -38.70 -17.04 -53.59
CA ASN A 40 -37.77 -16.70 -52.52
C ASN A 40 -36.37 -16.28 -53.02
N ASN A 41 -36.31 -15.27 -53.89
CA ASN A 41 -35.07 -14.74 -54.48
C ASN A 41 -34.43 -13.67 -53.57
N LYS A 42 -34.24 -13.99 -52.28
CA LYS A 42 -33.56 -13.13 -51.30
C LYS A 42 -32.36 -13.88 -50.72
N ASP A 43 -31.17 -13.57 -51.20
CA ASP A 43 -29.90 -14.01 -50.60
C ASP A 43 -29.06 -12.80 -50.17
N SER A 44 -28.17 -13.02 -49.20
CA SER A 44 -27.26 -12.00 -48.69
C SER A 44 -25.87 -12.15 -49.32
N PRO A 45 -25.16 -11.06 -49.65
CA PRO A 45 -23.85 -11.16 -50.29
C PRO A 45 -22.84 -11.88 -49.40
N GLY A 46 -21.99 -12.72 -50.00
CA GLY A 46 -20.97 -13.50 -49.29
C GLY A 46 -20.06 -12.63 -48.40
N LYS A 47 -19.90 -13.03 -47.13
CA LYS A 47 -19.22 -12.19 -46.11
C LYS A 47 -17.68 -12.23 -46.14
N ARG A 48 -17.07 -12.84 -47.18
CA ARG A 48 -15.61 -12.93 -47.39
C ARG A 48 -14.81 -13.48 -46.18
N LEU A 49 -15.43 -14.39 -45.43
CA LEU A 49 -14.81 -15.11 -44.30
C LEU A 49 -13.69 -16.07 -44.80
N GLY A 50 -13.02 -16.73 -43.87
CA GLY A 50 -11.90 -17.63 -44.13
C GLY A 50 -10.54 -17.01 -43.82
N PRO A 51 -9.45 -17.77 -44.06
CA PRO A 51 -8.08 -17.28 -43.85
C PRO A 51 -7.78 -16.08 -44.75
N LYS A 52 -6.81 -15.30 -44.32
CA LYS A 52 -6.25 -14.14 -45.03
C LYS A 52 -4.74 -14.25 -45.16
N GLU A 53 -4.10 -14.97 -44.23
CA GLU A 53 -2.70 -15.38 -44.30
C GLU A 53 -2.61 -16.91 -44.24
N GLY A 54 -1.63 -17.48 -44.95
CA GLY A 54 -1.35 -18.92 -44.99
C GLY A 54 -0.38 -19.37 -43.90
N ASP A 55 -0.13 -20.67 -43.80
CA ASP A 55 0.96 -21.16 -42.94
C ASP A 55 2.32 -20.73 -43.50
N GLY A 56 3.21 -20.24 -42.64
CA GLY A 56 4.51 -19.71 -43.03
C GLY A 56 4.48 -18.31 -43.66
N SER A 57 3.32 -17.66 -43.84
CA SER A 57 3.22 -16.24 -44.21
C SER A 57 3.94 -15.36 -43.20
N PHE A 58 4.73 -14.39 -43.66
CA PHE A 58 5.25 -13.32 -42.81
C PHE A 58 4.17 -12.26 -42.55
N VAL A 59 3.95 -11.93 -41.29
CA VAL A 59 2.94 -10.96 -40.84
C VAL A 59 3.55 -9.84 -40.02
N LYS A 60 2.92 -8.66 -40.07
CA LYS A 60 3.20 -7.50 -39.21
C LYS A 60 2.14 -7.38 -38.11
N PRO A 61 2.41 -6.68 -36.99
CA PRO A 61 1.39 -6.32 -36.00
C PRO A 61 0.15 -5.72 -36.65
N GLY A 62 -1.03 -6.21 -36.28
CA GLY A 62 -2.32 -5.78 -36.84
C GLY A 62 -2.77 -6.54 -38.10
N ASN A 63 -1.90 -7.31 -38.78
CA ASN A 63 -2.33 -8.12 -39.93
C ASN A 63 -3.41 -9.13 -39.51
N ILE A 64 -4.50 -9.18 -40.27
CA ILE A 64 -5.57 -10.16 -40.08
C ILE A 64 -5.11 -11.51 -40.64
N ILE A 65 -5.19 -12.56 -39.81
CA ILE A 65 -4.84 -13.93 -40.18
C ILE A 65 -6.09 -14.72 -40.60
N MET A 66 -7.20 -14.56 -39.87
CA MET A 66 -8.43 -15.35 -40.07
C MET A 66 -9.68 -14.52 -39.79
N ARG A 67 -10.64 -14.46 -40.73
CA ARG A 67 -11.97 -13.88 -40.48
C ARG A 67 -13.01 -14.98 -40.35
N GLN A 68 -13.78 -14.99 -39.27
CA GLN A 68 -14.69 -16.10 -38.94
C GLN A 68 -16.01 -15.64 -38.30
N ARG A 69 -16.85 -16.61 -37.96
CA ARG A 69 -18.07 -16.47 -37.16
C ARG A 69 -18.04 -17.57 -36.11
N GLY A 70 -17.97 -17.18 -34.84
CA GLY A 70 -17.49 -18.05 -33.76
C GLY A 70 -15.99 -18.38 -33.90
N THR A 71 -15.43 -19.04 -32.89
CA THR A 71 -14.02 -19.49 -32.88
C THR A 71 -13.90 -20.88 -33.52
N LYS A 72 -13.85 -20.95 -34.85
CA LYS A 72 -13.48 -22.18 -35.57
C LYS A 72 -11.99 -22.48 -35.42
N ILE A 73 -11.20 -21.41 -35.33
CA ILE A 73 -9.80 -21.39 -34.93
C ILE A 73 -9.71 -20.48 -33.70
N HIS A 74 -8.85 -20.81 -32.75
CA HIS A 74 -8.55 -20.03 -31.56
C HIS A 74 -7.23 -19.26 -31.73
N PRO A 75 -7.08 -18.09 -31.08
CA PRO A 75 -5.79 -17.39 -31.04
C PRO A 75 -4.78 -18.23 -30.25
N GLY A 76 -3.62 -18.47 -30.85
CA GLY A 76 -2.46 -19.10 -30.23
C GLY A 76 -1.40 -18.08 -29.79
N GLU A 77 -0.14 -18.51 -29.70
CA GLU A 77 0.98 -17.63 -29.34
C GLU A 77 1.06 -16.40 -30.26
N ASN A 78 1.30 -15.21 -29.68
CA ASN A 78 1.48 -13.92 -30.37
C ASN A 78 0.34 -13.49 -31.33
N ALA A 79 -0.83 -14.12 -31.21
CA ALA A 79 -2.07 -13.76 -31.91
C ALA A 79 -3.15 -13.33 -30.92
N ARG A 80 -4.05 -12.44 -31.34
CA ARG A 80 -5.20 -11.98 -30.54
C ARG A 80 -6.48 -12.10 -31.35
N ILE A 81 -7.61 -12.02 -30.66
CA ILE A 81 -8.95 -12.12 -31.23
C ILE A 81 -9.70 -10.79 -31.07
N GLY A 82 -10.35 -10.34 -32.15
CA GLY A 82 -11.21 -9.15 -32.17
C GLY A 82 -12.69 -9.47 -31.90
N LYS A 83 -13.52 -8.43 -31.79
CA LYS A 83 -14.96 -8.53 -31.46
C LYS A 83 -15.76 -9.46 -32.40
N ASP A 84 -15.43 -9.51 -33.70
CA ASP A 84 -16.12 -10.39 -34.67
C ASP A 84 -15.46 -11.78 -34.79
N HIS A 85 -14.64 -12.17 -33.80
CA HIS A 85 -13.79 -13.37 -33.76
C HIS A 85 -12.67 -13.42 -34.80
N THR A 86 -12.40 -12.30 -35.49
CA THR A 86 -11.23 -12.17 -36.39
C THR A 86 -9.93 -12.32 -35.59
N ILE A 87 -9.02 -13.17 -36.05
CA ILE A 87 -7.70 -13.36 -35.45
C ILE A 87 -6.68 -12.48 -36.17
N TYR A 88 -5.83 -11.79 -35.42
CA TYR A 88 -4.80 -10.90 -35.94
C TYR A 88 -3.47 -11.08 -35.20
N ALA A 89 -2.36 -10.75 -35.87
CA ALA A 89 -1.00 -10.80 -35.33
C ALA A 89 -0.75 -9.65 -34.34
N VAL A 90 -0.09 -9.92 -33.22
CA VAL A 90 0.39 -8.89 -32.27
C VAL A 90 1.85 -8.52 -32.53
N GLU A 91 2.66 -9.52 -32.84
CA GLU A 91 4.10 -9.36 -33.10
C GLU A 91 4.41 -9.68 -34.57
N PRO A 92 5.49 -9.11 -35.14
CA PRO A 92 5.96 -9.52 -36.45
C PRO A 92 6.55 -10.94 -36.38
N GLY A 93 6.29 -11.76 -37.40
CA GLY A 93 6.76 -13.15 -37.43
C GLY A 93 6.05 -13.96 -38.50
N PHE A 94 5.99 -15.28 -38.32
CA PHE A 94 5.46 -16.24 -39.29
C PHE A 94 4.22 -16.95 -38.75
N VAL A 95 3.14 -16.93 -39.51
CA VAL A 95 1.87 -17.59 -39.12
C VAL A 95 2.07 -19.10 -39.03
N ARG A 96 1.59 -19.72 -37.96
CA ARG A 96 1.59 -21.17 -37.75
C ARG A 96 0.21 -21.66 -37.29
N PHE A 97 -0.37 -22.61 -38.02
CA PHE A 97 -1.59 -23.31 -37.63
C PHE A 97 -1.23 -24.62 -36.92
N TYR A 98 -1.78 -24.84 -35.73
CA TYR A 98 -1.39 -25.97 -34.89
C TYR A 98 -2.54 -26.50 -34.01
N ARG A 99 -2.27 -27.60 -33.30
CA ARG A 99 -3.13 -28.13 -32.23
C ARG A 99 -2.32 -28.17 -30.94
N ASP A 100 -2.94 -27.74 -29.86
CA ASP A 100 -2.31 -27.69 -28.55
C ASP A 100 -2.72 -28.92 -27.72
N PRO A 101 -1.77 -29.73 -27.19
CA PRO A 101 -2.06 -30.84 -26.30
C PRO A 101 -2.93 -30.47 -25.09
N PHE A 102 -2.82 -29.25 -24.56
CA PHE A 102 -3.68 -28.78 -23.45
C PHE A 102 -5.17 -28.64 -23.85
N HIS A 103 -5.45 -28.53 -25.15
CA HIS A 103 -6.77 -28.26 -25.69
C HIS A 103 -7.06 -29.12 -26.93
N PRO A 104 -7.17 -30.45 -26.77
CA PRO A 104 -7.08 -31.41 -27.88
C PRO A 104 -8.15 -31.24 -28.96
N LEU A 105 -9.36 -30.78 -28.61
CA LEU A 105 -10.47 -30.56 -29.55
C LEU A 105 -10.39 -29.22 -30.31
N ARG A 106 -9.48 -28.33 -29.93
CA ARG A 106 -9.36 -26.98 -30.52
C ARG A 106 -8.24 -26.92 -31.57
N LYS A 107 -8.41 -26.01 -32.53
CA LYS A 107 -7.41 -25.65 -33.53
C LYS A 107 -6.92 -24.24 -33.25
N TYR A 108 -5.62 -24.01 -33.35
CA TYR A 108 -4.97 -22.75 -33.02
C TYR A 108 -4.31 -22.14 -34.25
N VAL A 109 -4.18 -20.81 -34.24
CA VAL A 109 -3.24 -20.11 -35.11
C VAL A 109 -2.47 -19.09 -34.29
N GLY A 110 -1.15 -19.18 -34.34
CA GLY A 110 -0.23 -18.27 -33.67
C GLY A 110 0.75 -17.65 -34.66
N VAL A 111 1.65 -16.81 -34.15
CA VAL A 111 2.74 -16.19 -34.90
C VAL A 111 4.06 -16.57 -34.23
N ALA A 112 4.84 -17.42 -34.90
CA ALA A 112 6.19 -17.76 -34.49
C ALA A 112 7.13 -16.59 -34.79
N LEU A 113 7.92 -16.14 -33.81
CA LEU A 113 8.78 -14.96 -33.93
C LEU A 113 9.93 -15.12 -34.94
N ARG A 114 10.24 -16.37 -35.29
CA ARG A 114 11.23 -16.77 -36.28
C ARG A 114 10.66 -17.92 -37.13
N ARG A 115 11.21 -18.15 -38.32
CA ARG A 115 10.66 -19.11 -39.31
C ARG A 115 10.93 -20.58 -38.94
N ASP A 116 12.06 -20.83 -38.29
CA ASP A 116 12.53 -22.10 -37.74
C ASP A 116 11.69 -22.58 -36.55
N LEU A 117 11.11 -21.66 -35.78
CA LEU A 117 10.26 -21.99 -34.64
C LEU A 117 8.94 -22.64 -35.08
N THR A 118 8.66 -23.79 -34.48
CA THR A 118 7.39 -24.53 -34.59
C THR A 118 6.46 -24.16 -33.44
N LEU A 119 5.15 -24.22 -33.68
CA LEU A 119 4.11 -24.11 -32.65
C LEU A 119 3.27 -25.40 -32.64
N PRO A 120 2.79 -25.90 -31.48
CA PRO A 120 3.01 -25.33 -30.14
C PRO A 120 4.45 -25.51 -29.67
N LYS A 121 4.96 -24.61 -28.83
CA LYS A 121 6.24 -24.83 -28.16
C LYS A 121 6.10 -25.92 -27.09
N HIS A 122 7.19 -26.61 -26.75
CA HIS A 122 7.25 -27.45 -25.56
C HIS A 122 7.00 -26.60 -24.29
N HIS A 123 6.14 -27.12 -23.39
CA HIS A 123 5.52 -26.34 -22.33
C HIS A 123 6.49 -25.73 -21.31
N PHE A 124 7.54 -26.48 -20.95
CA PHE A 124 8.50 -26.06 -19.93
C PHE A 124 9.61 -25.17 -20.48
N ASP A 125 9.69 -24.98 -21.80
CA ASP A 125 10.71 -24.13 -22.38
C ASP A 125 10.42 -22.64 -22.10
N SER A 126 11.47 -21.86 -21.87
CA SER A 126 11.36 -20.41 -21.66
C SER A 126 10.58 -19.72 -22.81
N ARG A 127 9.62 -18.86 -22.46
CA ARG A 127 8.83 -18.12 -23.46
C ARG A 127 9.75 -17.20 -24.27
N ILE A 128 9.76 -17.39 -25.58
CA ILE A 128 10.48 -16.51 -26.51
C ILE A 128 9.66 -15.22 -26.63
N ARG A 129 10.29 -14.06 -26.41
CA ARG A 129 9.67 -12.74 -26.45
C ARG A 129 10.50 -11.81 -27.33
N ARG A 130 9.86 -10.90 -28.07
CA ARG A 130 10.54 -9.83 -28.79
C ARG A 130 10.63 -8.59 -27.90
N PHE A 131 11.83 -8.03 -27.71
CA PHE A 131 12.02 -6.78 -26.96
C PHE A 131 11.38 -5.59 -27.71
N GLY A 132 11.65 -5.46 -29.00
CA GLY A 132 10.91 -4.56 -29.91
C GLY A 132 11.38 -3.11 -29.94
N TYR A 133 12.22 -2.67 -28.99
CA TYR A 133 12.83 -1.34 -28.95
C TYR A 133 14.26 -1.34 -29.51
N ILE A 134 14.77 -0.14 -29.79
CA ILE A 134 16.13 0.12 -30.30
C ILE A 134 16.72 1.24 -29.42
N GLU A 135 18.02 1.15 -29.13
CA GLU A 135 18.78 2.18 -28.41
C GLU A 135 18.86 3.49 -29.20
N LEU A 136 18.58 4.62 -28.54
CA LEU A 136 18.73 5.96 -29.12
C LEU A 136 20.20 6.38 -29.08
N LYS A 137 20.91 6.20 -30.20
CA LYS A 137 22.32 6.59 -30.34
C LYS A 137 22.56 8.09 -30.50
N ASP A 138 21.52 8.83 -30.87
CA ASP A 138 21.55 10.29 -30.96
C ASP A 138 21.38 10.88 -29.55
N PRO A 139 22.36 11.63 -29.01
CA PRO A 139 22.27 12.20 -27.66
C PRO A 139 21.12 13.19 -27.53
N GLU A 140 20.72 13.91 -28.58
CA GLU A 140 19.59 14.84 -28.50
C GLU A 140 18.25 14.11 -28.41
N ALA A 141 18.08 12.99 -29.11
CA ALA A 141 16.94 12.10 -28.94
C ALA A 141 16.94 11.42 -27.56
N ALA A 142 18.09 10.93 -27.08
CA ALA A 142 18.21 10.32 -25.75
C ALA A 142 17.84 11.32 -24.64
N ASN A 143 18.43 12.52 -24.65
CA ASN A 143 18.11 13.59 -23.70
C ASN A 143 16.62 13.97 -23.72
N ARG A 144 15.96 13.97 -24.89
CA ARG A 144 14.51 14.24 -24.98
C ARG A 144 13.66 13.12 -24.38
N GLU A 145 14.06 11.87 -24.53
CA GLU A 145 13.39 10.72 -23.93
C GLU A 145 13.60 10.69 -22.39
N GLU A 146 14.81 10.98 -21.91
CA GLU A 146 15.10 11.08 -20.46
C GLU A 146 14.34 12.24 -19.78
N ASN A 147 14.16 13.35 -20.49
CA ASN A 147 13.34 14.48 -20.00
C ASN A 147 11.83 14.24 -20.14
N PHE A 148 11.39 13.23 -20.90
CA PHE A 148 9.98 12.91 -21.03
C PHE A 148 9.45 12.27 -19.75
N ARG A 149 8.41 12.88 -19.16
CA ARG A 149 7.72 12.39 -17.96
C ARG A 149 6.24 12.30 -18.22
N SER A 150 5.55 11.37 -17.56
CA SER A 150 4.10 11.28 -17.69
C SER A 150 3.42 12.51 -17.09
N ARG A 151 2.21 12.86 -17.58
CA ARG A 151 1.43 13.98 -17.04
C ARG A 151 1.22 13.86 -15.52
N LYS A 152 1.15 12.64 -14.97
CA LYS A 152 1.01 12.42 -13.52
C LYS A 152 2.30 12.78 -12.78
N GLU A 153 3.45 12.31 -13.26
CA GLU A 153 4.75 12.69 -12.69
C GLU A 153 4.93 14.21 -12.72
N ILE A 154 4.68 14.87 -13.86
CA ILE A 154 4.81 16.33 -13.99
C ILE A 154 3.95 17.09 -12.97
N LEU A 155 2.72 16.64 -12.72
CA LEU A 155 1.82 17.28 -11.75
C LEU A 155 2.22 17.03 -10.29
N HIS A 156 2.80 15.87 -9.97
CA HIS A 156 3.23 15.54 -8.60
C HIS A 156 4.67 15.97 -8.29
N GLN A 157 5.51 16.21 -9.29
CA GLN A 157 6.93 16.55 -9.14
C GLN A 157 7.18 17.70 -8.14
N PRO A 158 6.48 18.86 -8.20
CA PRO A 158 6.74 19.97 -7.28
C PRO A 158 6.36 19.64 -5.83
N GLU A 159 5.36 18.78 -5.62
CA GLU A 159 4.95 18.32 -4.29
C GLU A 159 5.99 17.36 -3.70
N LEU A 160 6.52 16.45 -4.52
CA LEU A 160 7.58 15.53 -4.12
C LEU A 160 8.88 16.26 -3.80
N GLU A 161 9.27 17.25 -4.61
CA GLU A 161 10.43 18.11 -4.35
C GLU A 161 10.28 18.93 -3.06
N ARG A 162 9.08 19.43 -2.76
CA ARG A 162 8.81 20.13 -1.49
C ARG A 162 8.94 19.19 -0.30
N LYS A 163 8.35 17.99 -0.36
CA LYS A 163 8.46 16.96 0.69
C LYS A 163 9.89 16.47 0.89
N LEU A 164 10.67 16.39 -0.18
CA LEU A 164 12.09 16.03 -0.12
C LEU A 164 12.89 17.12 0.63
N LYS A 165 12.67 18.40 0.32
CA LYS A 165 13.28 19.52 1.06
C LYS A 165 12.86 19.57 2.52
N GLU A 166 11.56 19.43 2.80
CA GLU A 166 11.02 19.33 4.17
C GLU A 166 11.72 18.19 4.96
N LYS A 167 11.94 17.04 4.32
CA LYS A 167 12.65 15.90 4.92
C LYS A 167 14.16 16.17 5.12
N GLU A 168 14.83 16.83 4.18
CA GLU A 168 16.24 17.21 4.29
C GLU A 168 16.48 18.25 5.39
N GLU A 169 15.60 19.24 5.51
CA GLU A 169 15.63 20.26 6.57
C GLU A 169 15.41 19.60 7.93
N PHE A 170 14.41 18.72 8.07
CA PHE A 170 14.19 17.94 9.29
C PHE A 170 15.39 17.04 9.63
N ARG A 171 15.99 16.36 8.65
CA ARG A 171 17.18 15.53 8.86
C ARG A 171 18.36 16.37 9.36
N LYS A 172 18.57 17.56 8.81
CA LYS A 172 19.62 18.51 9.26
C LYS A 172 19.39 19.00 10.69
N THR A 173 18.16 19.35 11.07
CA THR A 173 17.87 19.76 12.46
C THR A 173 18.06 18.60 13.43
N THR A 174 17.67 17.38 13.04
CA THR A 174 17.87 16.17 13.86
C THR A 174 19.36 15.86 14.04
N LEU A 175 20.16 15.90 12.97
CA LEU A 175 21.62 15.74 13.06
C LEU A 175 22.27 16.78 13.99
N SER A 176 21.83 18.05 13.91
CA SER A 176 22.30 19.11 14.82
C SER A 176 21.94 18.84 16.30
N SER A 177 20.72 18.39 16.58
CA SER A 177 20.34 17.96 17.95
C SER A 177 21.12 16.72 18.41
N PHE A 178 21.50 15.84 17.49
CA PHE A 178 22.26 14.64 17.80
C PHE A 178 23.74 14.98 18.07
N SER A 179 24.36 15.90 17.32
CA SER A 179 25.71 16.37 17.65
C SER A 179 25.77 17.01 19.04
N GLN A 180 24.78 17.85 19.39
CA GLN A 180 24.65 18.43 20.72
C GLN A 180 24.45 17.36 21.81
N GLY A 181 23.56 16.38 21.58
CA GLY A 181 23.31 15.28 22.51
C GLY A 181 24.53 14.35 22.73
N ILE A 182 25.39 14.18 21.72
CA ILE A 182 26.67 13.45 21.85
C ILE A 182 27.60 14.23 22.80
N GLU A 183 27.76 15.53 22.60
CA GLU A 183 28.61 16.40 23.43
C GLU A 183 28.13 16.50 24.89
N GLU A 184 26.81 16.47 25.12
CA GLU A 184 26.22 16.52 26.46
C GLU A 184 26.31 15.19 27.23
N GLN A 185 26.10 14.05 26.55
CA GLN A 185 25.98 12.74 27.20
C GLN A 185 27.28 11.95 27.26
N SER A 186 28.14 12.07 26.24
CA SER A 186 29.40 11.33 26.17
C SER A 186 30.57 12.09 26.81
N LYS A 187 31.64 11.38 27.12
CA LYS A 187 32.94 11.96 27.47
C LYS A 187 33.93 11.92 26.30
N LEU A 188 33.45 11.60 25.10
CA LEU A 188 34.28 11.40 23.92
C LEU A 188 34.72 12.74 23.33
N VAL A 189 36.03 12.90 23.16
CA VAL A 189 36.59 13.99 22.35
C VAL A 189 36.68 13.50 20.92
N LEU A 190 35.67 13.84 20.12
CA LEU A 190 35.57 13.49 18.70
C LEU A 190 36.05 14.66 17.82
N SER A 191 36.64 14.35 16.67
CA SER A 191 36.83 15.33 15.59
C SER A 191 35.47 15.79 15.03
N ALA A 192 35.42 16.97 14.39
CA ALA A 192 34.19 17.46 13.75
C ALA A 192 33.64 16.48 12.69
N GLU A 193 34.52 15.85 11.92
CA GLU A 193 34.16 14.82 10.92
C GLU A 193 33.64 13.54 11.59
N GLU A 194 34.24 13.14 12.72
CA GLU A 194 33.80 11.99 13.50
C GLU A 194 32.45 12.25 14.16
N LEU A 195 32.17 13.49 14.59
CA LEU A 195 30.90 13.91 15.18
C LEU A 195 29.75 13.94 14.14
N GLU A 196 30.01 14.38 12.91
CA GLU A 196 29.06 14.26 11.81
C GLU A 196 28.78 12.78 11.47
N LEU A 197 29.83 11.96 11.39
CA LEU A 197 29.69 10.53 11.13
C LEU A 197 28.97 9.79 12.29
N ALA A 198 29.22 10.19 13.54
CA ALA A 198 28.56 9.67 14.73
C ALA A 198 27.06 10.03 14.79
N SER A 199 26.73 11.30 14.58
CA SER A 199 25.33 11.75 14.56
C SER A 199 24.55 11.11 13.40
N SER A 200 25.18 10.93 12.23
CA SER A 200 24.56 10.21 11.11
C SER A 200 24.35 8.71 11.39
N ARG A 201 25.29 8.04 12.06
CA ARG A 201 25.13 6.66 12.56
C ARG A 201 23.95 6.57 13.51
N LEU A 202 23.93 7.35 14.59
CA LEU A 202 22.86 7.31 15.59
C LEU A 202 21.48 7.60 14.98
N LEU A 203 21.40 8.53 14.02
CA LEU A 203 20.17 8.78 13.28
C LEU A 203 19.71 7.58 12.44
N ALA A 204 20.64 6.90 11.76
CA ALA A 204 20.31 5.68 11.01
C ALA A 204 19.89 4.52 11.95
N LEU A 205 20.53 4.36 13.11
CA LEU A 205 20.11 3.36 14.12
C LEU A 205 18.69 3.65 14.63
N PHE A 206 18.35 4.92 14.84
CA PHE A 206 17.00 5.36 15.20
C PHE A 206 16.00 5.13 14.05
N GLU A 207 16.33 5.51 12.82
CA GLU A 207 15.48 5.24 11.65
C GLU A 207 15.21 3.73 11.48
N LEU A 208 16.20 2.87 11.73
CA LEU A 208 16.07 1.41 11.67
C LEU A 208 15.27 0.82 12.84
N SER A 209 15.47 1.28 14.07
CA SER A 209 14.71 0.79 15.24
C SER A 209 13.22 1.11 15.14
N GLN A 210 12.86 2.27 14.57
CA GLN A 210 11.46 2.61 14.26
C GLN A 210 10.82 1.70 13.20
N THR A 211 11.60 0.94 12.41
CA THR A 211 11.06 -0.11 11.52
C THR A 211 10.77 -1.45 12.22
N GLY A 212 11.04 -1.56 13.53
CA GLY A 212 10.87 -2.78 14.32
C GLY A 212 12.08 -3.72 14.32
N GLN A 213 13.26 -3.24 13.91
CA GLN A 213 14.51 -4.00 14.05
C GLN A 213 15.05 -3.93 15.48
N THR A 214 15.70 -5.00 15.93
CA THR A 214 16.45 -4.97 17.20
C THR A 214 17.68 -4.06 17.08
N TRP A 215 18.11 -3.50 18.21
CA TRP A 215 19.22 -2.53 18.23
C TRP A 215 20.53 -3.11 17.65
N GLU A 216 20.88 -4.34 18.02
CA GLU A 216 22.06 -5.06 17.49
C GLU A 216 21.96 -5.31 15.97
N ALA A 217 20.76 -5.63 15.45
CA ALA A 217 20.54 -5.80 14.02
C ALA A 217 20.68 -4.46 13.28
N ALA A 218 20.16 -3.37 13.85
CA ALA A 218 20.33 -2.02 13.32
C ALA A 218 21.82 -1.59 13.31
N GLN A 219 22.57 -1.85 14.39
CA GLN A 219 24.01 -1.61 14.48
C GLN A 219 24.79 -2.36 13.40
N THR A 220 24.46 -3.64 13.18
CA THR A 220 25.07 -4.49 12.15
C THR A 220 24.74 -3.98 10.75
N GLN A 221 23.47 -3.64 10.50
CA GLN A 221 22.99 -3.15 9.21
C GLN A 221 23.62 -1.80 8.85
N GLU A 222 23.70 -0.85 9.79
CA GLU A 222 24.29 0.46 9.51
C GLU A 222 25.81 0.39 9.34
N THR A 223 26.49 -0.47 10.10
CA THR A 223 27.91 -0.75 9.86
C THR A 223 28.14 -1.32 8.45
N PHE A 224 27.26 -2.22 7.99
CA PHE A 224 27.29 -2.71 6.61
C PHE A 224 27.00 -1.63 5.57
N ASN A 225 25.99 -0.77 5.80
CA ASN A 225 25.61 0.33 4.90
C ASN A 225 26.78 1.27 4.60
N GLN A 226 27.49 1.72 5.64
CA GLN A 226 28.61 2.65 5.47
C GLN A 226 29.81 1.99 4.80
N ILE A 227 30.15 0.75 5.15
CA ILE A 227 31.22 0.00 4.46
C ILE A 227 30.86 -0.25 2.99
N LEU A 228 29.58 -0.48 2.68
CA LEU A 228 29.09 -0.58 1.30
C LEU A 228 29.19 0.77 0.57
N SER A 229 28.88 1.89 1.23
CA SER A 229 29.05 3.24 0.69
C SER A 229 30.51 3.52 0.31
N LEU A 230 31.45 3.31 1.24
CA LEU A 230 32.90 3.44 1.01
C LEU A 230 33.36 2.55 -0.15
N LYS A 231 32.85 1.30 -0.23
CA LYS A 231 33.17 0.37 -1.32
C LYS A 231 32.63 0.83 -2.68
N LEU A 232 31.48 1.50 -2.71
CA LEU A 232 30.91 2.09 -3.92
C LEU A 232 31.69 3.33 -4.36
N GLN A 233 32.13 4.18 -3.43
CA GLN A 233 33.02 5.33 -3.71
C GLN A 233 34.33 4.86 -4.34
N ALA A 234 35.00 3.87 -3.73
CA ALA A 234 36.21 3.26 -4.28
C ALA A 234 35.99 2.62 -5.66
N ARG A 235 34.82 2.00 -5.90
CA ARG A 235 34.46 1.46 -7.22
C ARG A 235 34.19 2.55 -8.27
N ARG A 236 33.72 3.73 -7.87
CA ARG A 236 33.57 4.90 -8.76
C ARG A 236 34.90 5.61 -9.03
N GLY A 237 35.97 5.29 -8.28
CA GLY A 237 37.27 5.94 -8.38
C GLY A 237 37.37 7.26 -7.62
N GLU A 238 36.44 7.51 -6.69
CA GLU A 238 36.45 8.69 -5.81
C GLU A 238 37.49 8.56 -4.69
N ILE A 239 37.85 7.32 -4.34
CA ILE A 239 38.75 6.95 -3.23
C ILE A 239 39.63 5.80 -3.73
N THR A 240 40.90 5.77 -3.34
CA THR A 240 41.83 4.67 -3.65
C THR A 240 41.53 3.40 -2.84
N GLN A 241 42.11 2.26 -3.24
CA GLN A 241 41.93 1.01 -2.50
C GLN A 241 42.57 1.03 -1.11
N GLU A 242 43.64 1.80 -0.93
CA GLU A 242 44.36 1.96 0.33
C GLU A 242 43.55 2.83 1.31
N GLU A 243 43.08 3.99 0.84
CA GLU A 243 42.17 4.86 1.60
C GLU A 243 40.87 4.13 1.98
N PHE A 244 40.29 3.30 1.10
CA PHE A 244 39.13 2.47 1.45
C PHE A 244 39.39 1.56 2.67
N VAL A 245 40.56 0.93 2.76
CA VAL A 245 40.92 0.07 3.90
C VAL A 245 41.05 0.91 5.17
N MET A 246 41.71 2.07 5.10
CA MET A 246 41.86 2.99 6.23
C MET A 246 40.51 3.54 6.70
N CYS A 247 39.70 4.13 5.82
CA CYS A 247 38.38 4.67 6.16
C CYS A 247 37.46 3.57 6.75
N LYS A 248 37.52 2.35 6.23
CA LYS A 248 36.79 1.21 6.79
C LYS A 248 37.23 0.88 8.22
N GLN A 249 38.53 0.85 8.49
CA GLN A 249 39.06 0.59 9.84
C GLN A 249 38.66 1.70 10.80
N ASN A 250 38.94 2.96 10.45
CA ASN A 250 38.57 4.13 11.23
C ASN A 250 37.06 4.15 11.58
N TYR A 251 36.20 3.82 10.62
CA TYR A 251 34.76 3.77 10.84
C TYR A 251 34.32 2.62 11.75
N ILE A 252 34.93 1.42 11.64
CA ILE A 252 34.64 0.30 12.55
C ILE A 252 35.05 0.65 13.98
N GLU A 253 36.21 1.29 14.15
CA GLU A 253 36.68 1.77 15.46
C GLU A 253 35.73 2.85 16.02
N LEU A 254 35.37 3.86 15.22
CA LEU A 254 34.42 4.89 15.61
C LEU A 254 33.06 4.31 16.01
N ALA A 255 32.51 3.40 15.19
CA ALA A 255 31.26 2.69 15.49
C ALA A 255 31.34 1.95 16.82
N SER A 256 32.43 1.21 17.07
CA SER A 256 32.62 0.49 18.33
C SER A 256 32.74 1.41 19.56
N LYS A 257 33.32 2.61 19.42
CA LYS A 257 33.37 3.61 20.50
C LYS A 257 31.96 4.13 20.83
N ILE A 258 31.20 4.50 19.79
CA ILE A 258 29.84 5.04 19.94
C ILE A 258 28.89 3.99 20.51
N ASP A 259 28.87 2.79 19.92
CA ASP A 259 27.93 1.72 20.24
C ASP A 259 28.06 1.22 21.70
N ASN A 260 29.24 1.38 22.32
CA ASN A 260 29.51 1.02 23.72
C ASN A 260 29.13 2.11 24.73
N GLU A 261 29.03 3.37 24.31
CA GLU A 261 28.79 4.51 25.22
C GLU A 261 27.41 5.16 25.04
N LEU A 262 26.84 5.11 23.83
CA LEU A 262 25.62 5.83 23.45
C LEU A 262 24.55 4.93 22.84
N ALA A 263 23.31 5.28 23.13
CA ALA A 263 22.10 4.73 22.52
C ALA A 263 21.13 5.87 22.17
N VAL A 264 20.05 5.54 21.45
CA VAL A 264 18.97 6.50 21.15
C VAL A 264 17.65 5.96 21.71
N SER A 265 16.96 6.79 22.48
CA SER A 265 15.63 6.49 23.03
C SER A 265 14.58 6.35 21.93
N CYS A 266 13.45 5.70 22.23
CA CYS A 266 12.29 5.59 21.34
C CYS A 266 11.73 6.94 20.85
N ASP A 267 12.01 8.01 21.58
CA ASP A 267 11.59 9.40 21.31
C ASP A 267 12.65 10.22 20.55
N GLY A 268 13.80 9.62 20.20
CA GLY A 268 14.87 10.30 19.45
C GLY A 268 15.84 11.12 20.31
N GLN A 269 15.82 10.95 21.63
CA GLN A 269 16.82 11.54 22.53
C GLN A 269 18.05 10.64 22.65
N ILE A 270 19.24 11.23 22.64
CA ILE A 270 20.48 10.49 22.91
C ILE A 270 20.58 10.20 24.41
N CYS A 271 20.96 8.97 24.73
CA CYS A 271 21.14 8.48 26.08
C CYS A 271 22.42 7.64 26.16
N LYS A 272 22.86 7.37 27.39
CA LYS A 272 23.98 6.44 27.60
C LYS A 272 23.54 5.02 27.28
N TYR A 273 24.41 4.26 26.64
CA TYR A 273 24.23 2.82 26.48
C TYR A 273 24.16 2.16 27.86
N LEU A 274 23.29 1.15 27.98
CA LEU A 274 23.11 0.34 29.18
C LEU A 274 23.27 -1.12 28.75
N ASN A 275 24.06 -1.88 29.51
CA ASN A 275 24.13 -3.33 29.30
C ASN A 275 22.75 -3.96 29.52
N PRO A 276 22.40 -5.09 28.88
CA PRO A 276 21.07 -5.69 29.01
C PRO A 276 20.69 -6.04 30.46
N GLU A 277 21.67 -6.41 31.30
CA GLU A 277 21.49 -6.66 32.73
C GLU A 277 21.24 -5.37 33.52
N GLU A 278 22.01 -4.30 33.26
CA GLU A 278 21.83 -2.97 33.87
C GLU A 278 20.48 -2.35 33.48
N LEU A 279 20.08 -2.51 32.22
CA LEU A 279 18.80 -2.05 31.68
C LEU A 279 17.63 -2.78 32.36
N LEU A 280 17.74 -4.09 32.59
CA LEU A 280 16.73 -4.85 33.34
C LEU A 280 16.66 -4.39 34.79
N ALA A 281 17.78 -4.25 35.49
CA ALA A 281 17.81 -3.75 36.87
C ALA A 281 17.19 -2.34 36.98
N LYS A 282 17.51 -1.45 36.04
CA LYS A 282 16.96 -0.09 35.98
C LYS A 282 15.45 -0.07 35.65
N LYS A 283 14.97 -1.00 34.83
CA LYS A 283 13.52 -1.20 34.60
C LYS A 283 12.80 -1.61 35.88
N GLU A 284 13.38 -2.52 36.66
CA GLU A 284 12.83 -2.96 37.95
C GLU A 284 12.84 -1.85 39.00
N GLU A 285 13.93 -1.09 39.10
CA GLU A 285 14.06 0.09 39.96
C GLU A 285 12.98 1.14 39.64
N LEU A 286 12.83 1.54 38.38
CA LEU A 286 11.82 2.52 37.97
C LEU A 286 10.39 2.00 38.20
N LYS A 287 10.11 0.71 37.98
CA LYS A 287 8.81 0.10 38.29
C LYS A 287 8.51 0.14 39.80
N ALA A 288 9.49 -0.20 40.64
CA ALA A 288 9.34 -0.11 42.10
C ALA A 288 9.11 1.33 42.58
N ASN A 289 9.81 2.30 41.98
CA ASN A 289 9.62 3.73 42.26
C ASN A 289 8.21 4.22 41.85
N MET A 290 7.70 3.81 40.68
CA MET A 290 6.33 4.11 40.25
C MET A 290 5.27 3.48 41.17
N GLU A 291 5.47 2.24 41.60
CA GLU A 291 4.60 1.58 42.59
C GLU A 291 4.58 2.29 43.94
N LEU A 292 5.74 2.77 44.41
CA LEU A 292 5.86 3.52 45.66
C LEU A 292 5.12 4.87 45.56
N LEU A 293 5.34 5.62 44.47
CA LEU A 293 4.62 6.87 44.20
C LEU A 293 3.11 6.65 44.10
N MET A 294 2.65 5.54 43.52
CA MET A 294 1.22 5.21 43.44
C MET A 294 0.61 4.96 44.82
N LYS A 295 1.37 4.34 45.74
CA LYS A 295 0.96 4.07 47.13
C LYS A 295 0.97 5.33 48.01
N GLU A 296 1.96 6.21 47.84
CA GLU A 296 2.13 7.40 48.70
C GLU A 296 1.40 8.64 48.19
N LYS A 297 1.53 8.94 46.89
CA LYS A 297 1.08 10.19 46.26
C LYS A 297 -0.06 10.02 45.27
N GLY A 298 -0.61 8.83 45.05
CA GLY A 298 -1.52 8.54 43.93
C GLY A 298 -2.68 9.55 43.72
N THR A 299 -3.21 10.17 44.78
CA THR A 299 -4.29 11.17 44.70
C THR A 299 -3.83 12.64 44.58
N ALA A 300 -2.52 12.90 44.56
CA ALA A 300 -1.91 14.22 44.43
C ALA A 300 -1.78 14.64 42.95
N LYS A 301 -1.88 15.95 42.69
CA LYS A 301 -1.79 16.50 41.32
C LYS A 301 -0.42 16.27 40.66
N GLU A 302 0.64 16.21 41.47
CA GLU A 302 2.04 16.05 41.03
C GLU A 302 2.36 14.60 40.62
N TYR A 303 1.61 13.61 41.11
CA TYR A 303 1.84 12.19 40.84
C TYR A 303 1.93 11.87 39.35
N ARG A 304 1.00 12.39 38.54
CA ARG A 304 1.01 12.14 37.09
C ARG A 304 2.26 12.70 36.43
N THR A 305 2.66 13.93 36.76
CA THR A 305 3.88 14.55 36.19
C THR A 305 5.16 13.83 36.62
N GLU A 306 5.21 13.29 37.85
CA GLU A 306 6.33 12.47 38.32
C GLU A 306 6.37 11.10 37.62
N VAL A 307 5.23 10.41 37.48
CA VAL A 307 5.18 9.11 36.79
C VAL A 307 5.44 9.26 35.29
N THR A 308 4.89 10.27 34.61
CA THR A 308 5.18 10.52 33.19
C THR A 308 6.67 10.80 32.95
N SER A 309 7.37 11.48 33.86
CA SER A 309 8.82 11.70 33.71
C SER A 309 9.63 10.41 33.94
N LEU A 310 9.18 9.52 34.83
CA LEU A 310 9.80 8.19 35.02
C LEU A 310 9.55 7.26 33.81
N ILE A 311 8.34 7.22 33.25
CA ILE A 311 8.01 6.43 32.04
C ILE A 311 8.82 6.93 30.82
N ASN A 312 9.00 8.25 30.71
CA ASN A 312 9.78 8.87 29.64
C ASN A 312 11.28 8.96 29.96
N THR A 313 11.80 8.15 30.89
CA THR A 313 13.24 8.06 31.15
C THR A 313 13.95 7.55 29.87
N PRO A 314 14.86 8.34 29.27
CA PRO A 314 15.39 8.03 27.95
C PRO A 314 16.25 6.77 27.97
N GLY A 315 16.06 5.91 26.96
CA GLY A 315 16.83 4.69 26.75
C GLY A 315 16.47 3.51 27.66
N VAL A 316 15.44 3.62 28.51
CA VAL A 316 15.06 2.52 29.42
C VAL A 316 13.88 1.72 28.88
N PHE A 317 12.77 2.36 28.53
CA PHE A 317 11.56 1.67 28.09
C PHE A 317 11.33 1.78 26.58
N ASN A 318 10.89 0.67 25.98
CA ASN A 318 10.41 0.66 24.59
C ASN A 318 9.04 1.33 24.48
N LYS A 319 8.66 1.78 23.29
CA LYS A 319 7.37 2.46 23.02
C LYS A 319 6.12 1.60 23.30
N GLU A 320 6.28 0.28 23.34
CA GLU A 320 5.23 -0.65 23.76
C GLU A 320 5.16 -0.74 25.29
N GLU A 321 6.32 -0.93 25.95
CA GLU A 321 6.43 -0.95 27.42
C GLU A 321 5.97 0.38 28.05
N GLN A 322 6.27 1.53 27.44
CA GLN A 322 5.78 2.84 27.88
C GLN A 322 4.25 2.87 27.93
N LYS A 323 3.56 2.34 26.91
CA LYS A 323 2.09 2.28 26.88
C LYS A 323 1.53 1.30 27.91
N GLU A 324 2.20 0.17 28.13
CA GLU A 324 1.81 -0.76 29.20
C GLU A 324 1.91 -0.09 30.57
N LEU A 325 2.98 0.67 30.81
CA LEU A 325 3.18 1.45 32.04
C LEU A 325 2.16 2.59 32.18
N GLU A 326 1.83 3.29 31.09
CA GLU A 326 0.76 4.31 31.07
C GLU A 326 -0.58 3.69 31.46
N ILE A 327 -0.95 2.54 30.89
CA ILE A 327 -2.21 1.83 31.23
C ILE A 327 -2.26 1.42 32.71
N VAL A 328 -1.13 1.01 33.30
CA VAL A 328 -1.05 0.52 34.69
C VAL A 328 -0.98 1.68 35.71
N PHE A 329 -0.10 2.65 35.49
CA PHE A 329 0.23 3.69 36.47
C PHE A 329 -0.45 5.05 36.20
N LEU A 330 -0.89 5.30 34.97
CA LEU A 330 -1.63 6.50 34.55
C LEU A 330 -3.03 6.17 33.98
N PRO A 331 -3.86 5.32 34.63
CA PRO A 331 -5.22 5.07 34.17
C PRO A 331 -6.09 6.34 34.31
N SER A 332 -7.09 6.46 33.43
CA SER A 332 -8.06 7.57 33.44
C SER A 332 -8.88 7.67 34.74
N GLU A 333 -9.00 6.57 35.48
CA GLU A 333 -9.46 6.54 36.87
C GLU A 333 -8.55 5.66 37.72
N LEU A 334 -8.09 6.14 38.89
CA LEU A 334 -7.23 5.30 39.75
C LEU A 334 -8.01 4.11 40.35
N PRO A 335 -7.39 2.92 40.47
CA PRO A 335 -8.01 1.75 41.09
C PRO A 335 -8.47 1.99 42.53
N TYR A 336 -9.55 1.31 42.94
CA TYR A 336 -10.08 1.39 44.31
C TYR A 336 -9.09 0.95 45.41
N ALA A 337 -8.03 0.23 45.04
CA ALA A 337 -6.97 -0.19 45.95
C ALA A 337 -6.02 0.95 46.36
N VAL A 338 -5.98 2.06 45.61
CA VAL A 338 -5.12 3.21 45.92
C VAL A 338 -5.66 3.95 47.16
N PRO A 339 -4.84 4.22 48.19
CA PRO A 339 -5.31 4.91 49.39
C PRO A 339 -5.86 6.31 49.07
N GLY A 340 -6.97 6.67 49.70
CA GLY A 340 -7.70 7.92 49.42
C GLY A 340 -8.55 7.92 48.15
N SER A 341 -8.50 6.87 47.32
CA SER A 341 -9.28 6.81 46.07
C SER A 341 -10.77 6.51 46.26
N VAL A 342 -11.16 5.97 47.43
CA VAL A 342 -12.55 5.60 47.77
C VAL A 342 -12.88 6.08 49.18
N ILE A 343 -14.01 6.78 49.30
CA ILE A 343 -14.65 7.14 50.56
C ILE A 343 -15.88 6.24 50.73
N PRO A 344 -15.91 5.32 51.72
CA PRO A 344 -17.02 4.39 51.89
C PRO A 344 -18.25 5.07 52.55
N ASN A 345 -19.43 4.46 52.35
CA ASN A 345 -20.70 4.82 53.02
C ASN A 345 -21.22 6.25 52.77
N VAL A 346 -20.94 6.81 51.59
CA VAL A 346 -21.39 8.15 51.18
C VAL A 346 -22.84 8.10 50.69
N ARG A 347 -23.66 9.13 50.96
CA ARG A 347 -25.04 9.21 50.47
C ARG A 347 -25.10 10.04 49.18
N PRO A 348 -26.11 9.84 48.30
CA PRO A 348 -26.28 10.65 47.10
C PRO A 348 -26.40 12.17 47.33
N LYS A 349 -26.80 12.58 48.54
CA LYS A 349 -26.89 14.00 48.96
C LYS A 349 -25.54 14.64 49.30
N ASP A 350 -24.50 13.82 49.51
CA ASP A 350 -23.18 14.26 49.94
C ASP A 350 -22.26 14.54 48.72
N ALA A 351 -22.79 14.43 47.50
CA ALA A 351 -22.09 14.76 46.26
C ALA A 351 -21.79 16.27 46.19
N THR A 352 -20.54 16.63 45.94
CA THR A 352 -20.09 18.03 45.85
C THR A 352 -19.36 18.30 44.53
N LYS A 353 -18.85 19.52 44.34
CA LYS A 353 -17.94 19.83 43.22
C LYS A 353 -16.58 19.12 43.32
N GLU A 354 -16.27 18.47 44.44
CA GLU A 354 -14.99 17.80 44.68
C GLU A 354 -15.15 16.28 44.90
N LEU A 355 -16.36 15.82 45.20
CA LEU A 355 -16.69 14.42 45.46
C LEU A 355 -17.77 13.92 44.49
N HIS A 356 -17.38 12.99 43.61
CA HIS A 356 -18.32 12.28 42.74
C HIS A 356 -18.84 11.03 43.46
N VAL A 357 -20.16 10.80 43.44
CA VAL A 357 -20.78 9.64 44.10
C VAL A 357 -21.21 8.62 43.06
N GLN A 358 -20.65 7.41 43.14
CA GLN A 358 -20.94 6.30 42.25
C GLN A 358 -21.76 5.22 42.98
N GLN A 359 -22.69 4.58 42.26
CA GLN A 359 -23.46 3.44 42.74
C GLN A 359 -22.83 2.14 42.25
N ILE A 360 -22.48 1.24 43.17
CA ILE A 360 -21.83 -0.03 42.87
C ILE A 360 -22.68 -1.17 43.43
N TYR A 361 -22.72 -2.31 42.74
CA TYR A 361 -23.33 -3.52 43.26
C TYR A 361 -22.31 -4.30 44.10
N ASP A 362 -22.55 -4.41 45.41
CA ASP A 362 -21.75 -5.25 46.31
C ASP A 362 -22.28 -6.69 46.23
N GLU A 363 -21.54 -7.54 45.49
CA GLU A 363 -21.90 -8.94 45.26
C GLU A 363 -21.92 -9.77 46.55
N SER A 364 -21.05 -9.45 47.51
CA SER A 364 -20.98 -10.16 48.81
C SER A 364 -22.25 -9.94 49.65
N ARG A 365 -22.82 -8.74 49.58
CA ARG A 365 -24.04 -8.35 50.29
C ARG A 365 -25.31 -8.43 49.43
N LYS A 366 -25.16 -8.71 48.13
CA LYS A 366 -26.21 -8.71 47.10
C LYS A 366 -27.05 -7.43 47.09
N ARG A 367 -26.41 -6.28 47.33
CA ARG A 367 -27.07 -4.97 47.49
C ARG A 367 -26.27 -3.88 46.80
N TYR A 368 -26.97 -2.84 46.35
CA TYR A 368 -26.32 -1.62 45.91
C TYR A 368 -25.74 -0.85 47.10
N SER A 369 -24.51 -0.39 46.95
CA SER A 369 -23.81 0.54 47.82
C SER A 369 -23.50 1.82 47.06
N PHE A 370 -23.26 2.91 47.80
CA PHE A 370 -22.78 4.16 47.24
C PHE A 370 -21.38 4.43 47.78
N ILE A 371 -20.46 4.79 46.89
CA ILE A 371 -19.10 5.20 47.23
C ILE A 371 -18.85 6.64 46.78
N GLY A 372 -18.02 7.37 47.53
CA GLY A 372 -17.46 8.64 47.11
C GLY A 372 -16.11 8.44 46.43
N ARG A 373 -15.89 9.12 45.31
CA ARG A 373 -14.65 9.18 44.54
C ARG A 373 -14.22 10.66 44.45
N PRO A 374 -13.11 11.08 45.10
CA PRO A 374 -12.61 12.44 44.97
C PRO A 374 -12.30 12.79 43.51
N ARG A 375 -12.51 14.03 43.08
CA ARG A 375 -12.25 14.42 41.68
C ARG A 375 -10.78 14.30 41.26
N THR A 376 -9.84 14.35 42.20
CA THR A 376 -8.40 14.15 41.93
C THR A 376 -8.04 12.73 41.47
N VAL A 377 -9.00 11.79 41.54
CA VAL A 377 -8.84 10.39 41.13
C VAL A 377 -9.08 10.17 39.63
N PHE A 378 -9.75 11.10 38.97
CA PHE A 378 -10.09 11.07 37.54
C PHE A 378 -9.08 11.90 36.75
N GLU A 379 -9.00 11.70 35.43
CA GLU A 379 -8.07 12.44 34.56
C GLU A 379 -8.29 13.96 34.55
#